data_AF-A0A838RDL9-F1
#
_entry.id   AF-A0A838RDL9-F1
#
_cell.length_a   1.000
_cell.length_b   1.000
_cell.length_c   1.000
_cell.angle_alpha   90.00
_cell.angle_beta   90.00
_cell.angle_gamma   90.00
#
_symmetry.space_group_name_H-M   'P 1'
#
loop_
_entity.id
_entity.type
_entity.pdbx_description
1 polymer ?
#
loop_
_entity_poly.entity_id
_entity_poly.type
_entity_poly.pdbx_seq_one_letter_code
_entity_poly.pdbx_strand_id
1 'polypeptide(L)'
;LRFTSPYPTDFTPRCIEAMATTPAVCEHVHLPVQSGSNAVLRRMLRRYTRERYLEVVAALRSAMPGITLSTDIIVGFPGETEAQFEETLTLVTDAEFDDAYTFRYSVREGTPAVRLSGHLADEVASVRLQRLIDAVRSNTRRKNAARVGECHEVLVERPAKRGNLMLARTRGNHMVLLDLPAGSVGKYHTARLTGTTGSTFTGAVASPALAVL
;
A
#
# COMPACT_ATOMS: atom_id res chain seq x y z
N LEU A 1 -1.49 -15.72 3.59
CA LEU A 1 -0.21 -15.44 2.90
C LEU A 1 -0.29 -14.05 2.27
N ARG A 2 0.75 -13.23 2.40
CA ARG A 2 0.81 -11.87 1.81
C ARG A 2 2.11 -11.71 1.03
N PHE A 3 2.04 -11.05 -0.11
CA PHE A 3 3.23 -10.73 -0.90
C PHE A 3 3.77 -9.37 -0.49
N THR A 4 5.01 -9.38 -0.01
CA THR A 4 5.72 -8.17 0.44
C THR A 4 6.99 -7.98 -0.36
N SER A 5 7.06 -6.89 -1.14
CA SER A 5 8.24 -6.48 -1.91
C SER A 5 8.68 -7.39 -3.09
N PRO A 6 7.77 -8.03 -3.86
CA PRO A 6 8.14 -8.62 -5.15
C PRO A 6 8.61 -7.54 -6.14
N TYR A 7 9.47 -7.93 -7.08
CA TYR A 7 9.84 -7.06 -8.19
C TYR A 7 8.63 -6.93 -9.15
N PRO A 8 8.23 -5.71 -9.57
CA PRO A 8 6.96 -5.54 -10.28
C PRO A 8 6.77 -6.38 -11.53
N THR A 9 7.83 -6.66 -12.29
CA THR A 9 7.72 -7.44 -13.53
C THR A 9 7.61 -8.95 -13.31
N ASP A 10 7.78 -9.44 -12.08
CA ASP A 10 7.67 -10.87 -11.76
C ASP A 10 6.21 -11.33 -11.66
N PHE A 11 5.25 -10.40 -11.68
CA PHE A 11 3.81 -10.68 -11.80
C PHE A 11 3.45 -11.10 -13.23
N THR A 12 3.88 -12.30 -13.59
CA THR A 12 3.41 -12.98 -14.80
C THR A 12 1.91 -13.31 -14.69
N PRO A 13 1.20 -13.54 -15.81
CA PRO A 13 -0.20 -13.94 -15.78
C PRO A 13 -0.46 -15.17 -14.89
N ARG A 14 0.44 -16.18 -14.93
CA ARG A 14 0.35 -17.37 -14.07
C ARG A 14 0.49 -17.05 -12.59
N CYS A 15 1.34 -16.09 -12.23
CA CYS A 15 1.48 -15.65 -10.84
C CYS A 15 0.20 -14.96 -10.35
N ILE A 16 -0.34 -14.05 -11.17
CA ILE A 16 -1.59 -13.32 -10.86
C ILE A 16 -2.77 -14.30 -10.71
N GLU A 17 -2.91 -15.27 -11.62
CA GLU A 17 -3.94 -16.30 -11.56
C GLU A 17 -3.82 -17.17 -10.30
N ALA A 18 -2.59 -17.60 -9.97
CA ALA A 18 -2.34 -18.39 -8.75
C ALA A 18 -2.72 -17.60 -7.49
N MET A 19 -2.43 -16.30 -7.47
CA MET A 19 -2.86 -15.44 -6.37
C MET A 19 -4.38 -15.31 -6.27
N ALA A 20 -5.05 -15.09 -7.40
CA ALA A 20 -6.51 -14.88 -7.43
C ALA A 20 -7.31 -16.14 -7.04
N THR A 21 -6.77 -17.32 -7.34
CA THR A 21 -7.48 -18.60 -7.15
C THR A 21 -7.09 -19.35 -5.87
N THR A 22 -6.05 -18.91 -5.16
CA THR A 22 -5.59 -19.57 -3.91
C THR A 22 -6.20 -18.89 -2.68
N PRO A 23 -7.15 -19.51 -1.94
CA PRO A 23 -7.85 -18.84 -0.83
C PRO A 23 -6.94 -18.34 0.30
N ALA A 24 -5.80 -19.03 0.50
CA ALA A 24 -4.81 -18.68 1.51
C ALA A 24 -4.01 -17.40 1.16
N VAL A 25 -4.02 -16.94 -0.09
CA VAL A 25 -3.40 -15.68 -0.51
C VAL A 25 -4.37 -14.55 -0.26
N CYS A 26 -3.93 -13.51 0.45
CA CYS A 26 -4.74 -12.34 0.73
C CYS A 26 -4.69 -11.33 -0.43
N GLU A 27 -5.75 -10.56 -0.61
CA GLU A 27 -5.90 -9.51 -1.64
C GLU A 27 -5.12 -8.24 -1.26
N HIS A 28 -3.83 -8.39 -1.03
CA HIS A 28 -2.90 -7.28 -0.77
C HIS A 28 -1.52 -7.59 -1.36
N VAL A 29 -0.97 -6.61 -2.08
CA VAL A 29 0.41 -6.64 -2.56
C VAL A 29 1.12 -5.35 -2.15
N HIS A 30 2.30 -5.49 -1.56
CA HIS A 30 3.24 -4.37 -1.45
C HIS A 30 4.16 -4.39 -2.69
N LEU A 31 3.93 -3.50 -3.65
CA LEU A 31 4.51 -3.48 -5.01
C LEU A 31 5.42 -2.25 -5.20
N PRO A 32 6.73 -2.31 -4.91
CA PRO A 32 7.59 -1.14 -4.89
C PRO A 32 7.87 -0.56 -6.28
N VAL A 33 7.40 0.66 -6.55
CA VAL A 33 7.68 1.39 -7.80
C VAL A 33 8.94 2.25 -7.73
N GLN A 34 9.29 2.76 -6.55
CA GLN A 34 10.38 3.69 -6.30
C GLN A 34 10.22 5.10 -6.90
N SER A 35 9.84 5.24 -8.18
CA SER A 35 9.58 6.54 -8.82
C SER A 35 8.58 6.37 -9.98
N GLY A 36 7.79 7.40 -10.28
CA GLY A 36 6.91 7.39 -11.46
C GLY A 36 7.57 7.86 -12.75
N SER A 37 8.86 8.24 -12.72
CA SER A 37 9.59 8.68 -13.90
C SER A 37 10.49 7.60 -14.49
N ASN A 38 10.32 7.31 -15.78
CA ASN A 38 11.18 6.36 -16.52
C ASN A 38 12.65 6.78 -16.54
N ALA A 39 12.95 8.09 -16.50
CA ALA A 39 14.33 8.58 -16.43
C ALA A 39 14.94 8.34 -15.04
N VAL A 40 14.19 8.57 -13.96
CA VAL A 40 14.63 8.30 -12.58
C VAL A 40 14.78 6.80 -12.35
N LEU A 41 13.79 5.99 -12.76
CA LEU A 41 13.81 4.53 -12.67
C LEU A 41 15.06 3.92 -13.31
N ARG A 42 15.45 4.39 -14.51
CA ARG A 42 16.68 3.97 -15.19
C ARG A 42 17.93 4.31 -14.37
N ARG A 43 18.01 5.51 -13.78
CA ARG A 43 19.13 5.88 -12.89
C ARG A 43 19.15 5.07 -11.59
N MET A 44 18.00 4.62 -11.11
CA MET A 44 17.85 3.66 -10.02
C MET A 44 18.12 2.21 -10.43
N LEU A 45 18.55 1.95 -11.67
CA LEU A 45 18.81 0.62 -12.24
C LEU A 45 17.58 -0.30 -12.26
N ARG A 46 16.37 0.27 -12.33
CA ARG A 46 15.14 -0.49 -12.56
C ARG A 46 15.02 -0.85 -14.03
N ARG A 47 14.62 -2.08 -14.31
CA ARG A 47 14.50 -2.68 -15.66
C ARG A 47 13.06 -2.71 -16.16
N TYR A 48 12.21 -1.86 -15.58
CA TYR A 48 10.81 -1.69 -15.96
C TYR A 48 10.50 -0.22 -16.17
N THR A 49 9.40 0.05 -16.88
CA THR A 49 8.87 1.39 -17.09
C THR A 49 7.61 1.62 -16.26
N ARG A 50 7.19 2.88 -16.15
CA ARG A 50 5.91 3.32 -15.61
C ARG A 50 4.74 2.57 -16.25
N GLU A 51 4.74 2.49 -17.57
CA GLU A 51 3.63 1.90 -18.34
C GLU A 51 3.52 0.41 -17.99
N ARG A 52 4.65 -0.29 -17.98
CA ARG A 52 4.69 -1.70 -17.59
C ARG A 52 4.25 -1.91 -16.13
N TYR A 53 4.61 -0.99 -15.23
CA TYR A 53 4.15 -1.03 -13.85
C TYR A 53 2.62 -0.90 -13.75
N LEU A 54 2.04 0.08 -14.47
CA LEU A 54 0.59 0.30 -14.49
C LEU A 54 -0.17 -0.86 -15.14
N GLU A 55 0.39 -1.52 -16.16
CA GLU A 55 -0.16 -2.77 -16.72
C GLU A 55 -0.27 -3.87 -15.65
N VAL A 56 0.76 -4.04 -14.82
CA VAL A 56 0.75 -5.02 -13.71
C VAL A 56 -0.31 -4.64 -12.68
N VAL A 57 -0.41 -3.35 -12.31
CA VAL A 57 -1.45 -2.85 -11.40
C VAL A 57 -2.85 -3.14 -11.95
N ALA A 58 -3.08 -2.88 -13.24
CA ALA A 58 -4.36 -3.13 -13.89
C ALA A 58 -4.69 -4.63 -13.92
N ALA A 59 -3.72 -5.49 -14.26
CA ALA A 59 -3.90 -6.93 -14.28
C ALA A 59 -4.23 -7.50 -12.89
N LEU A 60 -3.54 -7.04 -11.84
CA LEU A 60 -3.84 -7.42 -10.45
C LEU A 60 -5.27 -7.04 -10.04
N ARG A 61 -5.70 -5.81 -10.33
CA ARG A 61 -7.06 -5.34 -10.02
C ARG A 61 -8.14 -6.07 -10.81
N SER A 62 -7.86 -6.42 -12.07
CA SER A 62 -8.78 -7.18 -12.90
C SER A 62 -8.97 -8.61 -12.39
N ALA A 63 -7.90 -9.25 -11.92
CA ALA A 63 -7.95 -10.63 -11.43
C ALA A 63 -8.49 -10.74 -9.99
N MET A 64 -8.23 -9.72 -9.16
CA MET A 64 -8.67 -9.66 -7.77
C MET A 64 -9.35 -8.31 -7.51
N PRO A 65 -10.66 -8.19 -7.82
CA PRO A 65 -11.42 -6.99 -7.48
C PRO A 65 -11.31 -6.68 -5.99
N GLY A 66 -10.90 -5.45 -5.67
CA GLY A 66 -10.70 -5.01 -4.28
C GLY A 66 -9.28 -5.25 -3.71
N ILE A 67 -8.33 -5.78 -4.50
CA ILE A 67 -6.92 -5.87 -4.10
C ILE A 67 -6.38 -4.52 -3.64
N THR A 68 -5.69 -4.53 -2.50
CA THR A 68 -5.01 -3.33 -2.00
C THR A 68 -3.55 -3.32 -2.40
N LEU A 69 -3.07 -2.13 -2.73
CA LEU A 69 -1.70 -1.93 -3.19
C LEU A 69 -0.99 -0.94 -2.29
N SER A 70 0.12 -1.39 -1.70
CA SER A 70 1.09 -0.47 -1.09
C SER A 70 2.37 -0.42 -1.92
N THR A 71 3.18 0.63 -1.76
CA THR A 71 4.43 0.79 -2.53
C THR A 71 5.50 1.50 -1.71
N ASP A 72 6.73 1.46 -2.19
CA ASP A 72 7.80 2.37 -1.78
C ASP A 72 8.00 3.44 -2.86
N ILE A 73 8.21 4.69 -2.46
CA ILE A 73 8.55 5.80 -3.35
C ILE A 73 9.68 6.62 -2.73
N ILE A 74 10.70 6.92 -3.53
CA ILE A 74 11.86 7.74 -3.17
C ILE A 74 11.80 9.03 -3.97
N VAL A 75 11.83 10.17 -3.29
CA VAL A 75 11.94 11.50 -3.89
C VAL A 75 13.34 12.07 -3.68
N GLY A 76 13.72 13.05 -4.47
CA GLY A 76 14.99 13.74 -4.30
C GLY A 76 16.19 12.94 -4.82
N PHE A 77 15.96 11.96 -5.70
CA PHE A 77 17.04 11.17 -6.29
C PHE A 77 18.01 12.09 -7.07
N PRO A 78 19.34 11.82 -7.11
CA PRO A 78 20.29 12.70 -7.78
C PRO A 78 19.90 13.04 -9.22
N GLY A 79 19.75 14.35 -9.47
CA GLY A 79 19.33 14.94 -10.74
C GLY A 79 17.84 14.84 -11.04
N GLU A 80 16.98 14.53 -10.07
CA GLU A 80 15.52 14.53 -10.25
C GLU A 80 15.00 15.95 -10.51
N THR A 81 14.41 16.16 -11.68
CA THR A 81 13.80 17.44 -12.05
C THR A 81 12.37 17.56 -11.53
N GLU A 82 11.82 18.77 -11.54
CA GLU A 82 10.43 18.99 -11.12
C GLU A 82 9.44 18.21 -11.99
N ALA A 83 9.62 18.20 -13.31
CA ALA A 83 8.77 17.42 -14.22
C ALA A 83 8.80 15.91 -13.92
N GLN A 84 9.96 15.35 -13.55
CA GLN A 84 10.09 13.94 -13.17
C GLN A 84 9.42 13.64 -11.82
N PHE A 85 9.40 14.62 -10.92
CA PHE A 85 8.63 14.53 -9.69
C PHE A 85 7.11 14.59 -9.96
N GLU A 86 6.65 15.45 -10.87
CA GLU A 86 5.25 15.47 -11.33
C GLU A 86 4.82 14.15 -11.98
N GLU A 87 5.70 13.51 -12.76
CA GLU A 87 5.47 12.13 -13.22
C GLU A 87 5.23 11.20 -12.02
N THR A 88 5.99 11.34 -10.93
CA THR A 88 5.76 10.53 -9.72
C THR A 88 4.39 10.81 -9.06
N LEU A 89 3.96 12.06 -8.98
CA LEU A 89 2.65 12.41 -8.43
C LEU A 89 1.50 11.87 -9.29
N THR A 90 1.58 12.02 -10.62
CA THR A 90 0.57 11.47 -11.53
C THR A 90 0.49 9.95 -11.45
N LEU A 91 1.62 9.25 -11.26
CA LEU A 91 1.60 7.80 -11.06
C LEU A 91 0.79 7.43 -9.80
N VAL A 92 0.95 8.18 -8.71
CA VAL A 92 0.19 7.94 -7.46
C VAL A 92 -1.31 8.07 -7.72
N THR A 93 -1.71 9.03 -8.55
CA THR A 93 -3.11 9.18 -8.98
C THR A 93 -3.56 8.00 -9.84
N ASP A 94 -2.80 7.62 -10.86
CA ASP A 94 -3.16 6.55 -11.81
C ASP A 94 -3.24 5.17 -11.12
N ALA A 95 -2.27 4.88 -10.25
CA ALA A 95 -2.19 3.59 -9.56
C ALA A 95 -3.09 3.51 -8.32
N GLU A 96 -3.64 4.63 -7.85
CA GLU A 96 -4.45 4.80 -6.64
C GLU A 96 -4.03 3.90 -5.46
N PHE A 97 -2.79 4.04 -5.01
CA PHE A 97 -2.26 3.26 -3.89
C PHE A 97 -3.12 3.40 -2.61
N ASP A 98 -3.23 2.31 -1.86
CA ASP A 98 -3.88 2.28 -0.54
C ASP A 98 -2.96 2.80 0.56
N ASP A 99 -1.65 2.61 0.40
CA ASP A 99 -0.62 3.13 1.29
C ASP A 99 0.72 3.28 0.54
N ALA A 100 1.64 4.08 1.06
CA ALA A 100 2.99 4.13 0.53
C ALA A 100 4.01 4.48 1.63
N TYR A 101 5.12 3.75 1.64
CA TYR A 101 6.31 4.21 2.33
C TYR A 101 7.03 5.21 1.44
N THR A 102 7.19 6.42 1.97
CA THR A 102 7.76 7.54 1.24
C THR A 102 9.07 7.94 1.90
N PHE A 103 10.11 8.08 1.08
CA PHE A 103 11.47 8.33 1.55
C PHE A 103 12.05 9.51 0.80
N ARG A 104 12.82 10.34 1.50
CA ARG A 104 13.83 11.16 0.80
C ARG A 104 15.02 10.27 0.48
N TYR A 105 15.59 10.46 -0.71
CA TYR A 105 16.86 9.86 -1.05
C TYR A 105 17.91 10.28 -0.03
N SER A 106 18.64 9.30 0.50
CA SER A 106 19.84 9.54 1.29
C SER A 106 20.97 8.70 0.70
N VAL A 107 22.14 9.32 0.58
CA VAL A 107 23.34 8.62 0.10
C VAL A 107 23.70 7.54 1.13
N ARG A 108 23.88 6.32 0.63
CA ARG A 108 24.40 5.21 1.42
C ARG A 108 25.76 4.82 0.88
N GLU A 109 26.76 4.81 1.76
CA GLU A 109 28.10 4.30 1.43
C GLU A 109 28.01 2.89 0.82
N GLY A 110 28.87 2.61 -0.15
CA GLY A 110 28.90 1.31 -0.85
C GLY A 110 27.85 1.13 -1.96
N THR A 111 26.99 2.12 -2.24
CA THR A 111 26.05 2.04 -3.38
C THR A 111 26.61 2.71 -4.64
N PRO A 112 26.27 2.24 -5.86
CA PRO A 112 26.64 2.94 -7.10
C PRO A 112 26.19 4.40 -7.13
N ALA A 113 25.12 4.71 -6.40
CA ALA A 113 24.52 6.04 -6.33
C ALA A 113 25.41 7.09 -5.64
N VAL A 114 26.43 6.68 -4.86
CA VAL A 114 27.42 7.60 -4.25
C VAL A 114 28.16 8.43 -5.30
N ARG A 115 28.31 7.89 -6.52
CA ARG A 115 29.03 8.54 -7.62
C ARG A 115 28.14 9.44 -8.49
N LEU A 116 26.84 9.54 -8.19
CA LEU A 116 25.92 10.36 -8.96
C LEU A 116 26.06 11.83 -8.56
N SER A 117 26.15 12.71 -9.54
CA SER A 117 26.09 14.16 -9.33
C SER A 117 24.64 14.66 -9.33
N GLY A 118 24.44 15.92 -8.93
CA GLY A 118 23.12 16.57 -8.96
C GLY A 118 22.25 16.26 -7.75
N HIS A 119 22.86 16.04 -6.58
CA HIS A 119 22.10 15.98 -5.33
C HIS A 119 21.24 17.24 -5.16
N LEU A 120 19.99 17.02 -4.78
CA LEU A 120 19.06 18.12 -4.52
C LEU A 120 19.31 18.68 -3.13
N ALA A 121 19.03 19.98 -2.96
CA ALA A 121 19.00 20.60 -1.65
C ALA A 121 17.94 19.92 -0.77
N ASP A 122 18.23 19.79 0.52
CA ASP A 122 17.37 19.09 1.49
C ASP A 122 15.96 19.72 1.57
N GLU A 123 15.88 21.03 1.38
CA GLU A 123 14.62 21.77 1.36
C GLU A 123 13.74 21.33 0.18
N VAL A 124 14.33 21.16 -1.01
CA VAL A 124 13.60 20.72 -2.21
C VAL A 124 13.10 19.29 -2.02
N ALA A 125 13.96 18.39 -1.54
CA ALA A 125 13.57 17.01 -1.27
C ALA A 125 12.49 16.91 -0.18
N SER A 126 12.51 17.79 0.81
CA SER A 126 11.51 17.85 1.88
C SER A 126 10.16 18.36 1.40
N VAL A 127 10.13 19.41 0.58
CA VAL A 127 8.89 19.90 -0.05
C VAL A 127 8.28 18.82 -0.93
N ARG A 128 9.07 18.14 -1.75
CA ARG A 128 8.60 17.03 -2.59
C ARG A 128 8.06 15.86 -1.76
N LEU A 129 8.76 15.47 -0.69
CA LEU A 129 8.28 14.42 0.20
C LEU A 129 6.91 14.77 0.78
N GLN A 130 6.73 16.00 1.25
CA GLN A 130 5.46 16.44 1.83
C GLN A 130 4.32 16.38 0.79
N ARG A 131 4.55 16.88 -0.43
CA ARG A 131 3.58 16.82 -1.53
C ARG A 131 3.20 15.39 -1.90
N LEU A 132 4.19 14.49 -1.93
CA LEU A 132 3.96 13.07 -2.17
C LEU A 132 3.13 12.42 -1.06
N ILE A 133 3.46 12.69 0.21
CA ILE A 133 2.69 12.22 1.37
C ILE A 133 1.24 12.67 1.27
N ASP A 134 1.00 13.92 0.90
CA ASP A 134 -0.35 14.47 0.79
C ASP A 134 -1.14 13.83 -0.35
N ALA A 135 -0.50 13.58 -1.50
CA ALA A 135 -1.11 12.87 -2.63
C ALA A 135 -1.52 11.44 -2.25
N VAL A 136 -0.62 10.67 -1.64
CA VAL A 136 -0.91 9.29 -1.18
C VAL A 136 -2.02 9.30 -0.15
N ARG A 137 -1.94 10.16 0.88
CA ARG A 137 -2.95 10.25 1.93
C ARG A 137 -4.32 10.67 1.40
N SER A 138 -4.37 11.48 0.35
CA SER A 138 -5.63 11.82 -0.32
C SER A 138 -6.32 10.56 -0.86
N ASN A 139 -5.59 9.70 -1.56
CA ASN A 139 -6.08 8.41 -2.03
C ASN A 139 -6.51 7.50 -0.87
N THR A 140 -5.64 7.31 0.13
CA THR A 140 -5.92 6.47 1.29
C THR A 140 -7.19 6.92 2.01
N ARG A 141 -7.35 8.23 2.28
CA ARG A 141 -8.54 8.76 2.96
C ARG A 141 -9.81 8.51 2.16
N ARG A 142 -9.79 8.81 0.85
CA ARG A 142 -10.94 8.59 -0.04
C ARG A 142 -11.35 7.11 -0.08
N LYS A 143 -10.39 6.21 -0.32
CA LYS A 143 -10.64 4.76 -0.40
C LYS A 143 -11.11 4.20 0.94
N ASN A 144 -10.49 4.62 2.04
CA ASN A 144 -10.88 4.12 3.36
C ASN A 144 -12.23 4.67 3.84
N ALA A 145 -12.57 5.91 3.51
CA ALA A 145 -13.91 6.43 3.78
C ALA A 145 -14.99 5.63 3.05
N ALA A 146 -14.74 5.25 1.79
CA ALA A 146 -15.67 4.45 1.00
C ALA A 146 -15.89 3.02 1.56
N ARG A 147 -14.91 2.48 2.31
CA ARG A 147 -15.00 1.16 2.95
C ARG A 147 -15.82 1.16 4.24
N VAL A 148 -16.12 2.31 4.82
CA VAL A 148 -16.93 2.38 6.05
C VAL A 148 -18.33 1.86 5.76
N GLY A 149 -18.81 0.93 6.58
CA GLY A 149 -20.07 0.22 6.41
C GLY A 149 -19.91 -1.20 5.83
N GLU A 150 -18.78 -1.50 5.18
CA GLU A 150 -18.51 -2.83 4.62
C GLU A 150 -18.18 -3.85 5.72
N CYS A 151 -18.49 -5.12 5.47
CA CYS A 151 -18.10 -6.26 6.30
C CYS A 151 -16.88 -6.97 5.72
N HIS A 152 -15.87 -7.19 6.55
CA HIS A 152 -14.62 -7.82 6.17
C HIS A 152 -14.27 -8.98 7.10
N GLU A 153 -13.71 -10.06 6.56
CA GLU A 153 -13.00 -11.04 7.37
C GLU A 153 -11.76 -10.37 7.99
N VAL A 154 -11.56 -10.59 9.29
CA VAL A 154 -10.44 -10.06 10.06
C VAL A 154 -9.81 -11.14 10.92
N LEU A 155 -8.48 -11.14 10.99
CA LEU A 155 -7.69 -11.93 11.94
C LEU A 155 -7.28 -11.05 13.12
N VAL A 156 -7.61 -11.45 14.34
CA VAL A 156 -7.15 -10.73 15.54
C VAL A 156 -5.68 -11.05 15.80
N GLU A 157 -4.80 -10.04 15.71
CA GLU A 157 -3.35 -10.22 15.81
C GLU A 157 -2.86 -10.08 17.25
N ARG A 158 -3.32 -9.04 17.96
CA ARG A 158 -2.80 -8.67 19.28
C ARG A 158 -3.66 -7.61 19.97
N PRO A 159 -3.47 -7.34 21.27
CA PRO A 159 -4.01 -6.15 21.91
C PRO A 159 -3.55 -4.86 21.21
N ALA A 160 -4.42 -3.85 21.18
CA ALA A 160 -4.08 -2.52 20.73
C ALA A 160 -3.03 -1.88 21.66
N LYS A 161 -2.23 -0.94 21.14
CA LYS A 161 -1.21 -0.25 21.95
C LYS A 161 -1.81 0.67 23.02
N ARG A 162 -3.07 1.07 22.85
CA ARG A 162 -3.78 2.01 23.72
C ARG A 162 -5.19 1.49 23.97
N GLY A 163 -5.64 1.55 25.22
CA GLY A 163 -6.97 1.10 25.64
C GLY A 163 -7.10 -0.43 25.69
N ASN A 164 -8.35 -0.89 25.77
CA ASN A 164 -8.69 -2.31 25.95
C ASN A 164 -9.15 -3.01 24.64
N LEU A 165 -8.92 -2.37 23.49
CA LEU A 165 -9.31 -2.92 22.20
C LEU A 165 -8.29 -3.94 21.67
N MET A 166 -8.74 -4.77 20.75
CA MET A 166 -7.91 -5.69 19.99
C MET A 166 -7.61 -5.11 18.61
N LEU A 167 -6.36 -5.27 18.15
CA LEU A 167 -5.96 -4.97 16.79
C LEU A 167 -6.12 -6.22 15.93
N ALA A 168 -6.99 -6.12 14.94
CA ALA A 168 -7.20 -7.12 13.91
C ALA A 168 -6.77 -6.58 12.54
N ARG A 169 -6.62 -7.49 11.57
CA ARG A 169 -6.22 -7.16 10.21
C ARG A 169 -7.12 -7.82 9.18
N THR A 170 -7.63 -7.04 8.22
CA THR A 170 -8.42 -7.57 7.11
C THR A 170 -7.54 -8.28 6.09
N ARG A 171 -8.13 -9.05 5.17
CA ARG A 171 -7.41 -9.60 4.01
C ARG A 171 -6.77 -8.52 3.14
N GLY A 172 -7.37 -7.33 3.02
CA GLY A 172 -6.77 -6.16 2.36
C GLY A 172 -5.67 -5.43 3.15
N ASN A 173 -5.16 -6.02 4.24
CA ASN A 173 -4.10 -5.45 5.09
C ASN A 173 -4.51 -4.20 5.91
N HIS A 174 -5.80 -3.91 6.02
CA HIS A 174 -6.29 -2.81 6.85
C HIS A 174 -6.28 -3.19 8.32
N MET A 175 -5.84 -2.27 9.17
CA MET A 175 -5.93 -2.41 10.61
C MET A 175 -7.34 -2.07 11.08
N VAL A 176 -7.90 -2.90 11.96
CA VAL A 176 -9.23 -2.72 12.54
C VAL A 176 -9.14 -2.87 14.06
N LEU A 177 -9.61 -1.86 14.79
CA LEU A 177 -9.76 -1.92 16.24
C LEU A 177 -11.13 -2.51 16.57
N LEU A 178 -11.15 -3.55 17.39
CA LEU A 178 -12.35 -4.29 17.80
C LEU A 178 -12.42 -4.41 19.31
N ASP A 179 -13.63 -4.28 19.86
CA ASP A 179 -13.89 -4.61 21.25
C ASP A 179 -14.10 -6.13 21.37
N LEU A 180 -13.03 -6.83 21.76
CA LEU A 180 -12.99 -8.28 21.85
C LEU A 180 -12.12 -8.69 23.05
N PRO A 181 -12.41 -9.83 23.70
CA PRO A 181 -11.57 -10.32 24.78
C PRO A 181 -10.19 -10.74 24.25
N ALA A 182 -9.15 -10.65 25.10
CA ALA A 182 -7.77 -11.01 24.75
C ALA A 182 -7.62 -12.45 24.23
N GLY A 183 -8.49 -13.38 24.67
CA GLY A 183 -8.57 -14.75 24.16
C GLY A 183 -9.04 -14.87 22.70
N SER A 184 -9.24 -13.76 21.99
CA SER A 184 -9.59 -13.72 20.56
C SER A 184 -8.36 -13.71 19.65
N VAL A 185 -7.15 -13.51 20.17
CA VAL A 185 -5.91 -13.55 19.36
C VAL A 185 -5.82 -14.86 18.58
N GLY A 186 -5.50 -14.77 17.29
CA GLY A 186 -5.41 -15.90 16.36
C GLY A 186 -6.77 -16.36 15.81
N LYS A 187 -7.88 -15.76 16.23
CA LYS A 187 -9.23 -16.09 15.73
C LYS A 187 -9.65 -15.15 14.60
N TYR A 188 -10.43 -15.72 13.68
CA TYR A 188 -11.08 -14.98 12.61
C TYR A 188 -12.48 -14.52 13.03
N HIS A 189 -12.85 -13.32 12.61
CA HIS A 189 -14.19 -12.78 12.75
C HIS A 189 -14.62 -12.13 11.44
N THR A 190 -15.92 -11.97 11.23
CA THR A 190 -16.45 -10.99 10.28
C THR A 190 -16.72 -9.71 11.04
N ALA A 191 -16.16 -8.58 10.59
CA ALA A 191 -16.32 -7.29 11.24
C ALA A 191 -16.83 -6.24 10.26
N ARG A 192 -17.82 -5.46 10.69
CA ARG A 192 -18.27 -4.27 9.98
C ARG A 192 -17.37 -3.09 10.35
N LEU A 193 -16.85 -2.39 9.35
CA LEU A 193 -16.06 -1.17 9.55
C LEU A 193 -17.01 -0.02 9.92
N THR A 194 -16.86 0.56 11.12
CA THR A 194 -17.78 1.59 11.65
C THR A 194 -17.25 3.01 11.52
N GLY A 195 -15.95 3.16 11.26
CA GLY A 195 -15.29 4.45 11.13
C GLY A 195 -13.80 4.27 10.83
N THR A 196 -13.10 5.38 10.57
CA THR A 196 -11.66 5.38 10.28
C THR A 196 -10.99 6.65 10.75
N THR A 197 -9.75 6.55 11.23
CA THR A 197 -8.86 7.69 11.50
C THR A 197 -7.98 8.05 10.30
N GLY A 198 -8.24 7.44 9.14
CA GLY A 198 -7.47 7.59 7.92
C GLY A 198 -6.68 6.32 7.59
N SER A 199 -5.92 5.77 8.55
CA SER A 199 -5.10 4.55 8.35
C SER A 199 -5.53 3.36 9.20
N THR A 200 -6.39 3.56 10.20
CA THR A 200 -6.91 2.51 11.08
C THR A 200 -8.42 2.63 11.15
N PHE A 201 -9.11 1.52 10.97
CA PHE A 201 -10.55 1.43 11.13
C PHE A 201 -10.93 1.12 12.57
N THR A 202 -12.10 1.59 12.98
CA THR A 202 -12.86 1.00 14.08
C THR A 202 -13.86 0.02 13.50
N GLY A 203 -14.17 -1.05 14.22
CA GLY A 203 -15.17 -2.01 13.76
C GLY A 203 -15.95 -2.64 14.90
N ALA A 204 -17.01 -3.35 14.52
CA ALA A 204 -17.78 -4.21 15.40
C ALA A 204 -17.91 -5.58 14.74
N VAL A 205 -17.81 -6.65 15.52
CA VAL A 205 -18.05 -8.01 15.01
C VAL A 205 -19.49 -8.08 14.51
N ALA A 206 -19.66 -8.53 13.27
CA ALA A 206 -20.97 -8.81 12.72
C ALA A 206 -21.51 -10.08 13.38
N SER A 207 -22.64 -9.98 14.08
CA SER A 207 -23.38 -11.17 14.49
C SER A 207 -23.81 -11.93 13.23
N PRO A 208 -23.80 -13.27 13.23
CA PRO A 208 -24.52 -14.01 12.21
C PRO A 208 -25.96 -13.53 12.26
N ALA A 209 -26.52 -13.09 11.13
CA ALA A 209 -27.96 -12.95 11.04
C ALA A 209 -28.52 -14.33 11.37
N LEU A 210 -29.29 -14.44 12.46
CA LEU A 210 -30.11 -15.61 12.71
C LEU A 210 -30.94 -15.80 11.43
N ALA A 211 -30.66 -16.88 10.70
CA ALA A 211 -31.53 -17.31 9.63
C ALA A 211 -32.88 -17.57 10.28
N VAL A 212 -33.82 -16.64 10.11
CA VAL A 212 -35.21 -16.87 10.45
C VAL A 212 -35.70 -17.88 9.42
N LEU A 213 -35.81 -19.14 9.86
CA LEU A 213 -36.49 -20.22 9.14
C LEU A 213 -38.01 -19.96 9.15
#